data_AF-A0A2W6EE47-F1
#
_entry.id   AF-A0A2W6EE47-F1
#
_cell.length_a   1.000
_cell.length_b   1.000
_cell.length_c   1.000
_cell.angle_alpha   90.00
_cell.angle_beta   90.00
_cell.angle_gamma   90.00
#
_symmetry.space_group_name_H-M   'P 1'
#
loop_
_entity.id
_entity.type
_entity.pdbx_description
1 polymer ?
#
loop_
_entity_poly.entity_id
_entity_poly.type
_entity_poly.pdbx_seq_one_letter_code
_entity_poly.pdbx_strand_id
1 'polypeptide(L)'
;MLIVFERLVQRSDHLTIRLIRLRDGPLSGELQPVLDAFIPLGVYAEGAEQHKTVALDVASDVALGPIYELLQSGARDGRWDWEQGRVNSAWNAAKDQAP
;
A
#
# COMPACT_ATOMS: atom_id res chain seq x y z
N MET A 1 16.06 -13.22 -26.24
CA MET A 1 14.98 -13.99 -25.60
C MET A 1 14.17 -13.01 -24.77
N LEU A 2 12.86 -12.89 -25.01
CA LEU A 2 11.97 -12.00 -24.28
C LEU A 2 11.06 -12.84 -23.38
N ILE A 3 11.04 -12.57 -22.08
CA ILE A 3 10.08 -13.16 -21.15
C ILE A 3 8.93 -12.17 -21.01
N VAL A 4 7.70 -12.64 -21.23
CA VAL A 4 6.47 -11.84 -21.12
C VAL A 4 5.48 -12.54 -20.19
N PHE A 5 4.64 -11.77 -19.51
CA PHE A 5 3.51 -12.32 -18.77
C PHE A 5 2.48 -12.90 -19.75
N GLU A 6 2.11 -14.16 -19.57
CA GLU A 6 1.05 -14.82 -20.35
C GLU A 6 -0.23 -14.96 -19.51
N ARG A 7 -0.12 -15.64 -18.36
CA ARG A 7 -1.25 -15.87 -17.45
C ARG A 7 -0.79 -16.15 -16.03
N LEU A 8 -1.73 -15.97 -15.11
CA LEU A 8 -1.58 -16.34 -13.70
C LEU A 8 -1.80 -17.85 -13.51
N VAL A 9 -0.88 -18.53 -12.85
CA VAL A 9 -1.00 -19.96 -12.51
C VAL A 9 -1.63 -20.15 -11.13
N GLN A 10 -1.07 -19.49 -10.12
CA GLN A 10 -1.55 -19.55 -8.74
C GLN A 10 -1.41 -18.17 -8.10
N ARG A 11 -2.43 -17.79 -7.32
CA ARG A 11 -2.41 -16.58 -6.50
C ARG A 11 -1.79 -16.89 -5.14
N SER A 12 -0.92 -16.01 -4.65
CA SER A 12 -0.60 -15.96 -3.21
C SER A 12 -1.78 -15.37 -2.43
N ASP A 13 -1.69 -15.28 -1.11
CA ASP A 13 -2.68 -14.55 -0.30
C ASP A 13 -2.26 -13.10 -0.01
N HIS A 14 -1.13 -12.65 -0.55
CA HIS A 14 -0.63 -11.29 -0.36
C HIS A 14 -1.57 -10.26 -0.98
N LEU A 15 -1.59 -9.06 -0.39
CA LEU A 15 -2.33 -7.93 -0.92
C LEU A 15 -1.37 -6.91 -1.52
N THR A 16 -1.85 -6.22 -2.56
CA THR A 16 -1.16 -5.07 -3.14
C THR A 16 -2.01 -3.83 -2.96
N ILE A 17 -1.44 -2.81 -2.31
CA ILE A 17 -2.05 -1.49 -2.16
C ILE A 17 -1.09 -0.49 -2.80
N ARG A 18 -1.61 0.51 -3.50
CA ARG A 18 -0.76 1.54 -4.12
C ARG A 18 -1.05 2.89 -3.49
N LEU A 19 0.00 3.64 -3.21
CA LEU A 19 -0.08 5.01 -2.74
C LEU A 19 0.40 5.95 -3.83
N ILE A 20 -0.14 7.17 -3.83
CA ILE A 20 0.32 8.29 -4.63
C ILE A 20 0.82 9.37 -3.67
N ARG A 21 2.12 9.63 -3.67
CA ARG A 21 2.77 10.66 -2.85
C ARG A 21 2.32 12.05 -3.30
N LEU A 22 1.80 12.85 -2.37
CA LEU A 22 1.33 14.20 -2.65
C LEU A 22 2.45 15.22 -2.38
N ARG A 23 2.88 15.93 -3.44
CA ARG A 23 3.96 16.91 -3.37
C ARG A 23 3.63 18.12 -2.50
N ASP A 24 2.37 18.56 -2.55
CA ASP A 24 1.88 19.70 -1.78
C ASP A 24 1.38 19.28 -0.38
N GLY A 25 1.59 18.01 -0.02
CA GLY A 25 1.25 17.45 1.28
C GLY A 25 2.33 17.69 2.34
N PRO A 26 2.06 17.34 3.61
CA PRO A 26 2.98 17.59 4.72
C PRO A 26 4.27 16.78 4.68
N LEU A 27 4.37 15.78 3.78
CA LEU A 27 5.60 15.02 3.52
C LEU A 27 6.36 15.52 2.28
N SER A 28 5.93 16.61 1.64
CA SER A 28 6.54 17.16 0.41
C SER A 28 6.66 16.16 -0.75
N GLY A 29 5.88 15.08 -0.70
CA GLY A 29 5.97 13.98 -1.64
C GLY A 29 7.23 13.11 -1.53
N GLU A 30 8.02 13.21 -0.45
CA GLU A 30 9.25 12.44 -0.22
C GLU A 30 8.97 10.93 -0.09
N LEU A 31 9.86 10.07 -0.63
CA LEU A 31 9.63 8.61 -0.63
C LEU A 31 9.86 8.01 0.75
N GLN A 32 11.01 8.31 1.35
CA GLN A 32 11.45 7.63 2.57
C GLN A 32 10.46 7.77 3.73
N PRO A 33 9.89 8.96 4.01
CA PRO A 33 8.89 9.09 5.08
C PRO A 33 7.62 8.27 4.86
N VAL A 34 7.25 8.01 3.60
CA VAL A 34 6.13 7.14 3.25
C VAL A 34 6.50 5.68 3.52
N LEU A 35 7.69 5.23 3.11
CA LEU A 35 8.17 3.87 3.39
C LEU A 35 8.25 3.62 4.90
N ASP A 36 8.83 4.56 5.64
CA ASP A 36 9.04 4.47 7.09
C ASP A 36 7.73 4.33 7.87
N ALA A 37 6.63 4.88 7.37
CA ALA A 37 5.32 4.77 8.01
C ALA A 37 4.80 3.32 8.05
N PHE A 38 5.19 2.48 7.09
CA PHE A 38 4.69 1.11 6.94
C PHE A 38 5.62 0.05 7.55
N ILE A 39 6.90 0.37 7.78
CA ILE A 39 7.87 -0.54 8.41
C ILE A 39 7.37 -1.08 9.77
N PRO A 40 6.84 -0.26 10.70
CA PRO A 40 6.36 -0.74 12.00
C PRO A 40 5.18 -1.71 11.90
N LEU A 41 4.46 -1.70 10.78
CA LEU A 41 3.32 -2.58 10.53
C LEU A 41 3.73 -3.91 9.89
N GLY A 42 5.03 -4.14 9.67
CA GLY A 42 5.52 -5.35 9.01
C GLY A 42 5.19 -5.43 7.52
N VAL A 43 4.84 -4.30 6.90
CA VAL A 43 4.50 -4.22 5.47
C VAL A 43 5.77 -3.96 4.67
N TYR A 44 5.97 -4.74 3.61
CA TYR A 44 6.98 -4.42 2.62
C TYR A 44 6.47 -3.31 1.71
N ALA A 45 7.28 -2.28 1.49
CA ALA A 45 6.94 -1.15 0.63
C ALA A 45 8.09 -0.87 -0.33
N GLU A 46 7.77 -0.66 -1.60
CA GLU A 46 8.73 -0.27 -2.62
C GLU A 46 8.23 0.91 -3.45
N GLY A 47 9.16 1.73 -3.90
CA GLY A 47 8.91 2.86 -4.76
C GLY A 47 10.22 3.38 -5.31
N ALA A 48 10.14 4.35 -6.22
CA ALA A 48 11.33 5.00 -6.74
C ALA A 48 11.11 6.51 -6.77
N GLU A 49 12.14 7.29 -6.47
CA GLU A 49 12.00 8.73 -6.28
C GLU A 49 11.44 9.45 -7.50
N GLN A 50 11.80 9.00 -8.71
CA GLN A 50 11.28 9.57 -9.96
C GLN A 50 9.78 9.29 -10.20
N HIS A 51 9.16 8.36 -9.45
CA HIS A 51 7.76 7.97 -9.59
C HIS A 51 6.98 8.31 -8.34
N LYS A 52 5.80 8.92 -8.48
CA LYS A 52 4.96 9.28 -7.32
C LYS A 52 4.32 8.07 -6.64
N THR A 53 4.49 6.87 -7.18
CA THR A 53 3.80 5.67 -6.69
C THR A 53 4.68 4.87 -5.73
N VAL A 54 4.05 4.40 -4.66
CA VAL A 54 4.60 3.39 -3.74
C VAL A 54 3.69 2.17 -3.80
N ALA A 55 4.26 0.98 -3.96
CA ALA A 55 3.55 -0.28 -3.87
C ALA A 55 3.79 -0.90 -2.50
N LEU A 56 2.72 -1.27 -1.81
CA LEU A 56 2.76 -2.06 -0.59
C LEU A 56 2.49 -3.52 -0.95
N ASP A 57 3.34 -4.41 -0.47
CA ASP A 57 3.10 -5.85 -0.41
C ASP A 57 2.78 -6.25 1.04
N VAL A 58 1.56 -6.70 1.26
CA VAL A 58 1.06 -7.07 2.58
C VAL A 58 0.93 -8.59 2.64
N ALA A 59 1.77 -9.24 3.43
CA ALA A 59 1.70 -10.68 3.65
C ALA A 59 0.40 -11.05 4.40
N SER A 60 -0.06 -12.30 4.23
CA SER A 60 -1.36 -12.76 4.72
C SER A 60 -1.47 -12.83 6.25
N ASP A 61 -0.34 -12.85 6.96
CA ASP A 61 -0.23 -12.88 8.42
C ASP A 61 -0.14 -11.49 9.05
N VAL A 62 -0.05 -10.43 8.24
CA VAL A 62 0.00 -9.04 8.72
C VAL A 62 -1.40 -8.53 9.07
N ALA A 63 -1.51 -7.85 10.21
CA ALA A 63 -2.76 -7.27 10.68
C ALA A 63 -3.25 -6.12 9.77
N LEU A 64 -4.41 -6.31 9.14
CA LEU A 64 -4.95 -5.36 8.15
C LEU A 64 -5.58 -4.09 8.75
N GLY A 65 -6.10 -4.17 9.98
CA GLY A 65 -6.74 -3.03 10.66
C GLY A 65 -5.82 -1.80 10.77
N PRO A 66 -4.64 -1.93 11.41
CA PRO A 66 -3.67 -0.82 11.52
C PRO A 66 -3.21 -0.27 10.16
N ILE A 67 -3.11 -1.13 9.14
CA ILE A 67 -2.75 -0.71 7.78
C ILE A 67 -3.85 0.16 7.19
N TYR A 68 -5.11 -0.27 7.30
CA TYR A 68 -6.25 0.49 6.80
C TYR A 68 -6.40 1.84 7.51
N GLU A 69 -6.24 1.87 8.84
CA GLU A 69 -6.26 3.11 9.63
C GLU A 69 -5.14 4.07 9.21
N LEU A 70 -3.92 3.57 8.98
CA LEU A 70 -2.81 4.38 8.50
C LEU A 70 -3.09 4.94 7.10
N LEU A 71 -3.62 4.13 6.18
CA LEU A 71 -3.97 4.58 4.83
C LEU A 71 -5.01 5.70 4.87
N GLN A 72 -6.06 5.53 5.66
CA GLN A 72 -7.14 6.51 5.81
C GLN A 72 -6.67 7.80 6.47
N SER A 73 -5.89 7.71 7.54
CA SER A 73 -5.34 8.90 8.20
C SER A 73 -4.37 9.65 7.27
N GLY A 74 -3.51 8.94 6.54
CA GLY A 74 -2.61 9.58 5.59
C GLY A 74 -3.32 10.24 4.41
N ALA A 75 -4.41 9.66 3.93
CA ALA A 75 -5.28 10.32 2.94
C ALA A 75 -5.94 11.58 3.50
N ARG A 76 -6.52 11.49 4.70
CA ARG A 76 -7.15 12.63 5.36
C ARG A 76 -6.18 13.77 5.64
N ASP A 77 -4.95 13.43 6.02
CA ASP A 77 -3.88 14.39 6.35
C ASP A 77 -3.18 14.93 5.09
N GLY A 78 -3.57 14.48 3.88
CA GLY A 78 -2.96 14.89 2.62
C GLY A 78 -1.54 14.37 2.41
N ARG A 79 -1.12 13.32 3.13
CA ARG A 79 0.20 12.69 2.96
C ARG A 79 0.29 11.93 1.64
N TRP A 80 -0.78 11.24 1.26
CA TRP A 80 -0.88 10.42 0.05
C TRP A 80 -2.34 10.21 -0.33
N ASP A 81 -2.61 9.94 -1.61
CA ASP A 81 -3.80 9.19 -2.00
C ASP A 81 -3.48 7.69 -2.06
N TRP A 82 -4.50 6.83 -2.12
CA TRP A 82 -4.27 5.39 -2.24
C TRP A 82 -5.37 4.68 -3.02
N GLU A 83 -5.03 3.54 -3.60
CA GLU A 83 -5.95 2.65 -4.29
C GLU A 83 -5.68 1.18 -3.99
N GLN A 84 -6.71 0.36 -4.20
CA GLN A 84 -6.62 -1.08 -4.08
C GLN A 84 -6.02 -1.66 -5.37
N GLY A 85 -4.78 -2.13 -5.30
CA GLY A 85 -4.15 -2.82 -6.43
C GLY A 85 -4.67 -4.24 -6.58
N ARG A 86 -4.62 -5.00 -5.48
CA ARG A 86 -5.13 -6.36 -5.38
C ARG A 86 -5.48 -6.66 -3.92
N VAL A 87 -6.75 -6.93 -3.67
CA VAL A 87 -7.27 -7.22 -2.33
C VAL A 87 -8.07 -8.53 -2.33
N ASN A 88 -8.35 -9.07 -1.15
CA ASN A 88 -9.15 -10.28 -0.97
C ASN A 88 -10.29 -10.04 0.05
N SER A 89 -11.00 -11.10 0.45
CA SER A 89 -12.09 -10.99 1.42
C SER A 89 -11.64 -10.50 2.80
N ALA A 90 -10.42 -10.84 3.25
CA ALA A 90 -9.89 -10.39 4.54
C ALA A 90 -9.74 -8.86 4.57
N TRP A 91 -9.35 -8.25 3.45
CA TRP A 91 -9.31 -6.80 3.29
C TRP A 91 -10.69 -6.15 3.47
N ASN A 92 -11.71 -6.70 2.80
CA ASN A 92 -13.07 -6.16 2.91
C ASN A 92 -13.60 -6.25 4.34
N ALA A 93 -13.35 -7.38 5.02
CA ALA A 93 -13.73 -7.53 6.42
C ALA A 93 -13.03 -6.52 7.33
N ALA A 94 -11.74 -6.23 7.11
CA ALA A 94 -11.00 -5.23 7.86
C ALA A 94 -11.53 -3.81 7.62
N LYS A 95 -11.82 -3.47 6.35
CA LYS A 95 -12.41 -2.20 5.93
C LYS A 95 -13.76 -1.95 6.60
N ASP A 96 -14.60 -2.96 6.72
CA ASP A 96 -15.96 -2.82 7.29
C ASP A 96 -15.96 -2.75 8.82
N GLN A 97 -14.86 -3.13 9.47
CA GLN A 97 -14.65 -3.02 10.91
C GLN A 97 -13.95 -1.72 11.33
N ALA A 98 -13.37 -1.00 10.37
CA ALA A 98 -12.68 0.25 10.64
C ALA A 98 -13.68 1.36 11.02
N PRO A 99 -13.36 2.19 12.03
CA PRO A 99 -14.25 3.24 12.53
C PRO A 99 -14.48 4.39 11.55
#